data_AF-A0A7S4KRW1-F1
#
_entry.id   AF-A0A7S4KRW1-F1
#
_cell.length_a   1.000
_cell.length_b   1.000
_cell.length_c   1.000
_cell.angle_alpha   90.00
_cell.angle_beta   90.00
_cell.angle_gamma   90.00
#
_symmetry.space_group_name_H-M   'P 1'
#
loop_
_entity.id
_entity.type
_entity.pdbx_description
1 polymer ?
#
loop_
_entity_poly.entity_id
_entity_poly.type
_entity_poly.pdbx_seq_one_letter_code
_entity_poly.pdbx_strand_id
1 'polypeptide(L)'
;IISKMNDHEGFNLLKSIVQHISWQNFENFLPKIWNLIFYRLTKTPTAKFKRGFSEIMCYLAGFHGVDGVVGSVDCVSNDNPELFGVILGNVWLKGVPQFSGEEEIKLCCVALTRLLTQSKFMIEKYFAHWSPTLIALLKLLHQHHHQQQPQQQQHQFFEEEDDDEWEDEEGEWEEEEIATFSELNYGRKEMSECFGEEFGRLKVENFVAENLHRLSNEYPGKITAVISSQLPLDAQQALQNLLQHTNAPPLS
;
A
#
# COMPACT_ATOMS: atom_id res chain seq x y z
N ILE A 1 -22.47 -6.88 0.96
CA ILE A 1 -21.25 -7.13 0.15
C ILE A 1 -20.50 -8.25 0.86
N ILE A 2 -20.88 -9.49 0.55
CA ILE A 2 -20.54 -10.73 1.30
C ILE A 2 -20.30 -11.82 0.24
N SER A 3 -19.29 -11.65 -0.61
CA SER A 3 -18.90 -12.70 -1.55
C SER A 3 -17.39 -12.68 -1.66
N LYS A 4 -16.74 -13.79 -1.29
CA LYS A 4 -15.29 -13.99 -1.40
C LYS A 4 -14.85 -13.92 -2.88
N MET A 5 -15.68 -14.46 -3.77
CA MET A 5 -15.43 -14.50 -5.22
C MET A 5 -15.32 -13.09 -5.84
N ASN A 6 -16.10 -12.11 -5.37
CA ASN A 6 -16.19 -10.78 -5.98
C ASN A 6 -15.38 -9.68 -5.28
N ASP A 7 -14.42 -10.03 -4.43
CA ASP A 7 -13.62 -9.05 -3.68
C ASP A 7 -12.78 -8.14 -4.56
N HIS A 8 -12.21 -8.73 -5.61
CA HIS A 8 -11.39 -8.04 -6.58
C HIS A 8 -12.22 -6.93 -7.26
N GLU A 9 -13.44 -7.22 -7.68
CA GLU A 9 -14.35 -6.24 -8.26
C GLU A 9 -14.74 -5.14 -7.27
N GLY A 10 -14.97 -5.49 -6.01
CA GLY A 10 -15.25 -4.51 -4.96
C GLY A 10 -14.12 -3.49 -4.78
N PHE A 11 -12.87 -3.95 -4.72
CA PHE A 11 -11.70 -3.06 -4.63
C PHE A 11 -11.42 -2.32 -5.94
N ASN A 12 -11.65 -2.94 -7.11
CA ASN A 12 -11.51 -2.27 -8.41
C ASN A 12 -12.49 -1.11 -8.55
N LEU A 13 -13.75 -1.30 -8.16
CA LEU A 13 -14.73 -0.23 -8.10
C LEU A 13 -14.30 0.88 -7.14
N LEU A 14 -13.81 0.53 -5.96
CA LEU A 14 -13.37 1.51 -4.96
C LEU A 14 -12.15 2.30 -5.45
N LYS A 15 -11.18 1.66 -6.12
CA LYS A 15 -10.04 2.33 -6.78
C LYS A 15 -10.53 3.33 -7.83
N SER A 16 -11.51 2.96 -8.65
CA SER A 16 -12.11 3.85 -9.65
C SER A 16 -12.80 5.06 -9.02
N ILE A 17 -13.51 4.86 -7.90
CA ILE A 17 -14.12 5.95 -7.13
C ILE A 17 -13.05 6.91 -6.61
N VAL A 18 -12.00 6.39 -5.96
CA VAL A 18 -10.89 7.20 -5.41
C VAL A 18 -10.18 8.01 -6.49
N GLN A 19 -10.05 7.45 -7.69
CA GLN A 19 -9.42 8.14 -8.81
C GLN A 19 -10.23 9.32 -9.34
N HIS A 20 -11.56 9.21 -9.41
CA HIS A 20 -12.40 10.16 -10.15
C HIS A 20 -13.22 11.10 -9.26
N ILE A 21 -13.35 10.80 -7.97
CA ILE A 21 -14.11 11.62 -7.03
C ILE A 21 -13.15 12.45 -6.17
N SER A 22 -13.40 13.75 -6.04
CA SER A 22 -12.59 14.61 -5.16
C SER A 22 -12.79 14.25 -3.69
N TRP A 23 -11.76 14.50 -2.87
CA TRP A 23 -11.77 14.19 -1.44
C TRP A 23 -13.02 14.75 -0.71
N GLN A 24 -13.40 16.01 -0.99
CA GLN A 24 -14.55 16.67 -0.33
C GLN A 24 -15.88 15.95 -0.57
N ASN A 25 -16.02 15.29 -1.73
CA ASN A 25 -17.21 14.54 -2.09
C ASN A 25 -17.15 13.09 -1.60
N PHE A 26 -15.97 12.58 -1.26
CA PHE A 26 -15.74 11.20 -0.91
C PHE A 26 -15.58 10.97 0.60
N GLU A 27 -14.98 11.92 1.33
CA GLU A 27 -14.57 11.76 2.74
C GLU A 27 -15.72 11.38 3.67
N ASN A 28 -16.92 11.89 3.43
CA ASN A 28 -18.11 11.61 4.25
C ASN A 28 -18.61 10.16 4.12
N PHE A 29 -18.19 9.44 3.09
CA PHE A 29 -18.54 8.03 2.88
C PHE A 29 -17.48 7.08 3.45
N LEU A 30 -16.25 7.54 3.68
CA LEU A 30 -15.15 6.73 4.18
C LEU A 30 -15.46 6.00 5.48
N PRO A 31 -16.08 6.61 6.51
CA PRO A 31 -16.41 5.88 7.74
C PRO A 31 -17.31 4.67 7.49
N LYS A 32 -18.24 4.74 6.54
CA LYS A 32 -19.11 3.62 6.18
C LYS A 32 -18.33 2.53 5.42
N ILE A 33 -17.46 2.95 4.49
CA ILE A 33 -16.60 2.04 3.73
C ILE A 33 -15.65 1.30 4.67
N TRP A 34 -15.04 2.00 5.62
CA TRP A 34 -14.18 1.41 6.63
C TRP A 34 -14.91 0.44 7.55
N ASN A 35 -16.11 0.77 8.01
CA ASN A 35 -16.91 -0.19 8.79
C ASN A 35 -17.15 -1.50 8.02
N LEU A 36 -17.47 -1.43 6.73
CA LEU A 36 -17.66 -2.63 5.90
C LEU A 36 -16.37 -3.44 5.74
N ILE A 37 -15.25 -2.76 5.44
CA ILE A 37 -13.95 -3.39 5.26
C ILE A 37 -13.46 -4.01 6.58
N PHE A 38 -13.53 -3.28 7.69
CA PHE A 38 -13.04 -3.72 8.99
C PHE A 38 -13.89 -4.86 9.56
N TYR A 39 -15.21 -4.79 9.41
CA TYR A 39 -16.10 -5.91 9.74
C TYR A 39 -15.61 -7.21 9.07
N ARG A 40 -15.24 -7.10 7.78
CA ARG A 40 -14.75 -8.25 7.03
C ARG A 40 -13.34 -8.68 7.43
N LEU A 41 -12.41 -7.75 7.65
CA LEU A 41 -11.08 -8.06 8.18
C LEU A 41 -11.14 -8.82 9.52
N THR A 42 -12.16 -8.56 10.33
CA THR A 42 -12.36 -9.25 11.61
C THR A 42 -13.06 -10.61 11.44
N LYS A 43 -14.03 -10.73 10.53
CA LYS A 43 -14.87 -11.93 10.42
C LYS A 43 -14.34 -13.01 9.50
N THR A 44 -13.87 -12.61 8.31
CA THR A 44 -13.47 -13.55 7.24
C THR A 44 -12.28 -12.99 6.46
N PRO A 45 -11.12 -12.77 7.12
CA PRO A 45 -9.95 -12.23 6.45
C PRO A 45 -9.31 -13.27 5.51
N THR A 46 -9.24 -12.97 4.21
CA THR A 46 -8.43 -13.73 3.25
C THR A 46 -7.15 -12.98 2.88
N ALA A 47 -6.13 -13.66 2.35
CA ALA A 47 -4.92 -13.02 1.85
C ALA A 47 -5.24 -12.01 0.74
N LYS A 48 -6.08 -12.41 -0.23
CA LYS A 48 -6.61 -11.59 -1.31
C LYS A 48 -7.30 -10.32 -0.80
N PHE A 49 -8.11 -10.42 0.25
CA PHE A 49 -8.78 -9.25 0.84
C PHE A 49 -7.80 -8.29 1.53
N LYS A 50 -6.79 -8.81 2.26
CA LYS A 50 -5.74 -7.98 2.87
C LYS A 50 -4.87 -7.28 1.83
N ARG A 51 -4.59 -7.94 0.69
CA ARG A 51 -3.91 -7.34 -0.47
C ARG A 51 -4.73 -6.21 -1.07
N GLY A 52 -6.00 -6.45 -1.39
CA GLY A 52 -6.91 -5.42 -1.91
C GLY A 52 -7.09 -4.24 -0.96
N PHE A 53 -7.12 -4.50 0.35
CA PHE A 53 -7.09 -3.44 1.35
C PHE A 53 -5.78 -2.62 1.31
N SER A 54 -4.63 -3.29 1.21
CA SER A 54 -3.34 -2.60 1.12
C SER A 54 -3.23 -1.76 -0.16
N GLU A 55 -3.78 -2.25 -1.28
CA GLU A 55 -3.90 -1.48 -2.52
C GLU A 55 -4.73 -0.22 -2.32
N ILE A 56 -5.93 -0.32 -1.72
CA ILE A 56 -6.79 0.85 -1.62
C ILE A 56 -6.18 1.92 -0.72
N MET A 57 -5.43 1.53 0.31
CA MET A 57 -4.69 2.46 1.16
C MET A 57 -3.61 3.21 0.36
N CYS A 58 -2.91 2.51 -0.54
CA CYS A 58 -1.95 3.13 -1.46
C CYS A 58 -2.63 4.11 -2.43
N TYR A 59 -3.76 3.73 -3.02
CA TYR A 59 -4.54 4.60 -3.93
C TYR A 59 -5.03 5.86 -3.22
N LEU A 60 -5.60 5.72 -2.03
CA LEU A 60 -6.07 6.82 -1.21
C LEU A 60 -4.95 7.79 -0.84
N ALA A 61 -3.80 7.28 -0.38
CA ALA A 61 -2.61 8.09 -0.11
C ALA A 61 -2.06 8.77 -1.38
N GLY A 62 -2.18 8.11 -2.53
CA GLY A 62 -1.76 8.59 -3.84
C GLY A 62 -2.64 9.73 -4.39
N PHE A 63 -3.96 9.61 -4.30
CA PHE A 63 -4.90 10.58 -4.87
C PHE A 63 -5.35 11.68 -3.90
N HIS A 64 -5.44 11.38 -2.61
CA HIS A 64 -6.04 12.29 -1.63
C HIS A 64 -5.11 12.70 -0.49
N GLY A 65 -3.87 12.19 -0.49
CA GLY A 65 -2.90 12.46 0.56
C GLY A 65 -3.11 11.58 1.80
N VAL A 66 -2.19 11.68 2.75
CA VAL A 66 -2.07 10.69 3.84
C VAL A 66 -2.82 11.08 5.11
N ASP A 67 -2.80 12.36 5.50
CA ASP A 67 -3.44 12.78 6.76
C ASP A 67 -4.96 12.61 6.75
N GLY A 68 -5.62 12.88 5.61
CA GLY A 68 -7.05 12.61 5.45
C GLY A 68 -7.38 11.12 5.61
N VAL A 69 -6.52 10.25 5.08
CA VAL A 69 -6.69 8.79 5.17
C VAL A 69 -6.52 8.33 6.61
N VAL A 70 -5.45 8.75 7.28
CA VAL A 70 -5.21 8.43 8.70
C VAL A 70 -6.39 8.88 9.55
N GLY A 71 -6.82 10.14 9.40
CA GLY A 71 -7.95 10.69 10.13
C GLY A 71 -9.25 9.94 9.85
N SER A 72 -9.52 9.60 8.59
CA SER A 72 -10.75 8.87 8.22
C SER A 72 -10.82 7.48 8.86
N VAL A 73 -9.69 6.78 9.02
CA VAL A 73 -9.62 5.48 9.67
C VAL A 73 -9.83 5.63 11.18
N ASP A 74 -9.16 6.58 11.81
CA ASP A 74 -9.29 6.81 13.25
C ASP A 74 -10.71 7.24 13.65
N CYS A 75 -11.43 7.98 12.80
CA CYS A 75 -12.81 8.39 13.04
C CYS A 75 -13.83 7.23 13.05
N VAL A 76 -13.45 6.01 12.68
CA VAL A 76 -14.36 4.86 12.60
C VAL A 76 -14.64 4.27 13.97
N SER A 77 -13.65 4.30 14.87
CA SER A 77 -13.76 3.70 16.20
C SER A 77 -13.66 4.78 17.26
N ASN A 78 -14.79 5.07 17.91
CA ASN A 78 -14.80 5.93 19.09
C ASN A 78 -14.04 5.30 20.27
N ASP A 79 -13.90 3.97 20.28
CA ASP A 79 -13.31 3.21 21.38
C ASP A 79 -11.80 2.97 21.20
N ASN A 80 -11.28 3.10 19.97
CA ASN A 80 -9.86 2.96 19.68
C ASN A 80 -9.35 4.17 18.90
N PRO A 81 -8.86 5.21 19.58
CA PRO A 81 -8.35 6.40 18.92
C PRO A 81 -7.07 6.11 18.12
N GLU A 82 -6.43 4.95 18.26
CA GLU A 82 -5.19 4.57 17.55
C GLU A 82 -5.41 3.45 16.51
N LEU A 83 -6.64 3.35 15.98
CA LEU A 83 -7.01 2.30 15.03
C LEU A 83 -6.10 2.27 13.80
N PHE A 84 -5.70 3.43 13.27
CA PHE A 84 -4.80 3.47 12.12
C PHE A 84 -3.47 2.76 12.40
N GLY A 85 -2.87 2.94 13.58
CA GLY A 85 -1.62 2.27 13.94
C GLY A 85 -1.76 0.73 13.93
N VAL A 86 -2.86 0.23 14.49
CA VAL A 86 -3.19 -1.20 14.47
C VAL A 86 -3.33 -1.72 13.04
N ILE A 87 -4.07 -1.00 12.19
CA ILE A 87 -4.31 -1.38 10.79
C ILE A 87 -3.02 -1.31 9.96
N LEU A 88 -2.21 -0.27 10.15
CA LEU A 88 -0.92 -0.09 9.50
C LEU A 88 -0.01 -1.29 9.80
N GLY A 89 0.19 -1.63 11.07
CA GLY A 89 1.08 -2.70 11.48
C GLY A 89 0.57 -4.11 11.15
N ASN A 90 -0.72 -4.38 11.36
CA ASN A 90 -1.26 -5.73 11.27
C ASN A 90 -1.79 -6.11 9.88
N VAL A 91 -2.13 -5.13 9.05
CA VAL A 91 -2.77 -5.39 7.76
C VAL A 91 -1.94 -4.79 6.64
N TRP A 92 -1.75 -3.47 6.63
CA TRP A 92 -1.13 -2.79 5.48
C TRP A 92 0.33 -3.22 5.28
N LEU A 93 1.18 -3.08 6.30
CA LEU A 93 2.60 -3.46 6.19
C LEU A 93 2.81 -4.97 5.97
N LYS A 94 1.86 -5.81 6.39
CA LYS A 94 1.91 -7.26 6.12
C LYS A 94 1.42 -7.62 4.71
N GLY A 95 0.61 -6.77 4.09
CA GLY A 95 0.16 -6.93 2.70
C GLY A 95 1.18 -6.43 1.68
N VAL A 96 2.07 -5.52 2.07
CA VAL A 96 3.14 -4.95 1.22
C VAL A 96 3.94 -5.99 0.41
N PRO A 97 4.40 -7.13 0.98
CA PRO A 97 5.17 -8.11 0.22
C PRO A 97 4.40 -8.83 -0.91
N GLN A 98 3.07 -8.68 -0.97
CA GLN A 98 2.21 -9.32 -1.98
C GLN A 98 2.08 -8.47 -3.26
N PHE A 99 2.69 -7.29 -3.32
CA PHE A 99 2.77 -6.50 -4.55
C PHE A 99 3.83 -7.10 -5.46
N SER A 100 3.45 -7.40 -6.70
CA SER A 100 4.32 -8.03 -7.70
C SER A 100 4.41 -7.22 -9.00
N GLY A 101 3.41 -6.38 -9.32
CA GLY A 101 3.48 -5.50 -10.48
C GLY A 101 4.43 -4.32 -10.28
N GLU A 102 5.22 -3.97 -11.30
CA GLU A 102 6.16 -2.84 -11.24
C GLU A 102 5.47 -1.53 -10.84
N GLU A 103 4.34 -1.21 -11.49
CA GLU A 103 3.56 -0.01 -11.18
C GLU A 103 2.91 -0.08 -9.79
N GLU A 104 2.47 -1.27 -9.34
CA GLU A 104 1.89 -1.47 -8.01
C GLU A 104 2.93 -1.21 -6.91
N ILE A 105 4.12 -1.78 -7.07
CA ILE A 105 5.24 -1.61 -6.13
C ILE A 105 5.66 -0.14 -6.10
N LYS A 106 5.75 0.49 -7.27
CA LYS A 106 6.03 1.92 -7.39
C LYS A 106 5.00 2.78 -6.66
N LEU A 107 3.70 2.50 -6.84
CA LEU A 107 2.64 3.20 -6.13
C LEU A 107 2.76 3.00 -4.61
N CYS A 108 3.03 1.78 -4.17
CA CYS A 108 3.19 1.48 -2.76
C CYS A 108 4.39 2.22 -2.15
N CYS A 109 5.53 2.27 -2.85
CA CYS A 109 6.67 3.07 -2.45
C CYS A 109 6.31 4.56 -2.30
N VAL A 110 5.58 5.13 -3.27
CA VAL A 110 5.10 6.52 -3.19
C VAL A 110 4.19 6.71 -1.98
N ALA A 111 3.22 5.82 -1.76
CA ALA A 111 2.27 5.91 -0.65
C ALA A 111 2.96 5.84 0.72
N LEU A 112 3.87 4.87 0.93
CA LEU A 112 4.61 4.74 2.18
C LEU A 112 5.58 5.91 2.39
N THR A 113 6.21 6.41 1.33
CA THR A 113 7.05 7.62 1.41
C THR A 113 6.23 8.81 1.87
N ARG A 114 5.06 9.05 1.27
CA ARG A 114 4.17 10.13 1.70
C ARG A 114 3.71 9.94 3.14
N LEU A 115 3.40 8.72 3.56
CA LEU A 115 3.00 8.44 4.93
C LEU A 115 4.13 8.79 5.92
N LEU A 116 5.37 8.42 5.61
CA LEU A 116 6.53 8.70 6.45
C LEU A 116 6.91 10.18 6.52
N THR A 117 6.71 10.93 5.42
CA THR A 117 7.32 12.26 5.21
C THR A 117 6.33 13.41 5.15
N GLN A 118 5.06 13.14 4.87
CA GLN A 118 4.03 14.17 4.66
C GLN A 118 2.86 14.03 5.63
N SER A 119 2.79 12.97 6.44
CA SER A 119 1.75 12.82 7.46
C SER A 119 2.20 13.41 8.79
N LYS A 120 1.46 14.40 9.29
CA LYS A 120 1.68 14.93 10.65
C LYS A 120 1.31 13.89 11.70
N PHE A 121 0.23 13.15 11.48
CA PHE A 121 -0.17 12.06 12.38
C PHE A 121 0.91 11.00 12.52
N MET A 122 1.65 10.69 11.44
CA MET A 122 2.76 9.74 11.49
C MET A 122 3.89 10.20 12.43
N ILE A 123 4.21 11.50 12.44
CA ILE A 123 5.31 12.05 13.24
C ILE A 123 4.91 12.33 14.69
N GLU A 124 3.65 12.73 14.91
CA GLU A 124 3.15 13.17 16.21
C GLU A 124 2.51 12.05 17.03
N LYS A 125 1.77 11.15 16.37
CA LYS A 125 0.96 10.11 17.02
C LYS A 125 1.47 8.70 16.76
N TYR A 126 1.79 8.38 15.51
CA TYR A 126 2.14 7.02 15.08
C TYR A 126 3.64 6.80 14.89
N PHE A 127 4.47 7.55 15.61
CA PHE A 127 5.92 7.53 15.41
C PHE A 127 6.55 6.16 15.72
N ALA A 128 5.93 5.35 16.58
CA ALA A 128 6.33 3.96 16.83
C ALA A 128 6.28 3.07 15.57
N HIS A 129 5.45 3.43 14.59
CA HIS A 129 5.34 2.72 13.31
C HIS A 129 6.25 3.30 12.22
N TRP A 130 7.00 4.36 12.49
CA TRP A 130 7.86 5.01 11.51
C TRP A 130 8.98 4.09 11.05
N SER A 131 9.72 3.49 12.00
CA SER A 131 10.82 2.56 11.69
C SER A 131 10.34 1.31 10.92
N PRO A 132 9.29 0.58 11.36
CA PRO A 132 8.74 -0.53 10.57
C PRO A 132 8.30 -0.15 9.16
N THR A 133 7.69 1.03 9.00
CA THR A 133 7.22 1.51 7.70
C THR A 133 8.39 1.83 6.76
N LEU A 134 9.45 2.45 7.27
CA LEU A 134 10.67 2.70 6.50
C LEU A 134 11.37 1.39 6.09
N ILE A 135 11.42 0.40 6.97
CA ILE A 135 11.98 -0.92 6.63
C ILE A 135 11.18 -1.58 5.49
N ALA A 136 9.84 -1.52 5.55
CA ALA A 136 8.99 -2.04 4.49
C ALA A 136 9.22 -1.30 3.16
N LEU A 137 9.33 0.02 3.20
CA LEU A 137 9.65 0.85 2.03
C LEU A 137 11.00 0.49 1.41
N LEU A 138 12.06 0.33 2.22
CA LEU A 138 13.38 -0.06 1.71
C LEU A 138 13.35 -1.45 1.06
N LYS A 139 12.61 -2.41 1.62
CA LYS A 139 12.43 -3.74 1.00
C LYS A 139 11.75 -3.65 -0.36
N LEU A 140 10.67 -2.85 -0.47
CA LEU A 140 9.99 -2.62 -1.73
C LEU A 140 10.90 -1.94 -2.77
N LEU A 141 11.73 -0.99 -2.36
CA LEU A 141 12.68 -0.35 -3.28
C LEU A 141 13.70 -1.33 -3.85
N HIS A 142 14.22 -2.24 -3.05
CA HIS A 142 15.08 -3.30 -3.58
C HIS A 142 14.34 -4.19 -4.57
N GLN A 143 13.09 -4.58 -4.25
CA GLN A 143 12.26 -5.38 -5.15
C GLN A 143 12.00 -4.66 -6.47
N HIS A 144 11.65 -3.37 -6.43
CA HIS A 144 11.46 -2.53 -7.61
C HIS A 144 12.71 -2.48 -8.48
N HIS A 145 13.88 -2.26 -7.87
CA HIS A 145 15.15 -2.21 -8.59
C HIS A 145 15.50 -3.54 -9.27
N HIS A 146 15.19 -4.68 -8.64
CA HIS A 146 15.37 -6.00 -9.25
C HIS A 146 14.45 -6.23 -10.46
N GLN A 147 13.21 -5.75 -10.43
CA GLN A 147 12.27 -5.89 -11.54
C GLN A 147 12.64 -5.04 -12.77
N GLN A 148 13.31 -3.91 -12.58
CA GLN A 148 13.77 -3.07 -13.70
C GLN A 148 15.04 -3.61 -14.39
N GLN A 149 15.73 -4.57 -13.79
CA GLN A 149 16.86 -5.22 -14.45
C GLN A 149 16.35 -6.25 -15.47
N PRO A 150 16.93 -6.31 -16.69
CA PRO A 150 16.59 -7.34 -17.65
C PRO A 150 17.11 -8.69 -17.15
N GLN A 151 16.34 -9.37 -16.32
CA GLN A 151 16.60 -10.75 -15.91
C GLN A 151 15.65 -11.69 -16.63
N GLN A 152 16.27 -12.72 -17.22
CA GLN A 152 15.63 -13.84 -17.91
C GLN A 152 14.43 -14.32 -17.11
N GLN A 153 13.29 -14.47 -17.80
CA GLN A 153 12.03 -14.97 -17.28
C GLN A 153 12.25 -16.21 -16.39
N GLN A 154 12.46 -15.99 -15.10
CA GLN A 154 11.96 -16.90 -14.09
C GLN A 154 10.61 -16.33 -13.73
N HIS A 155 9.60 -16.67 -14.54
CA HIS A 155 8.26 -16.76 -14.02
C HIS A 155 8.35 -17.73 -12.84
N GLN A 156 8.56 -17.22 -11.63
CA GLN A 156 7.93 -17.84 -10.48
C GLN A 156 6.44 -17.66 -10.75
N PHE A 157 5.89 -18.68 -11.42
CA PHE A 157 4.48 -18.94 -11.41
C PHE A 157 4.14 -19.10 -9.93
N PHE A 158 3.74 -18.01 -9.28
CA PHE A 158 2.80 -18.16 -8.21
C PHE A 158 1.58 -18.69 -8.94
N GLU A 159 1.40 -20.00 -8.91
CA GLU A 159 0.04 -20.52 -8.94
C GLU A 159 -0.68 -19.64 -7.94
N GLU A 160 -1.65 -18.84 -8.41
CA GLU A 160 -2.72 -18.43 -7.52
C GLU A 160 -3.27 -19.76 -7.02
N GLU A 161 -2.73 -20.25 -5.89
CA GLU A 161 -3.42 -21.21 -5.06
C GLU A 161 -4.70 -20.47 -4.72
N ASP A 162 -5.74 -20.74 -5.51
CA ASP A 162 -7.14 -20.56 -5.17
C ASP A 162 -7.36 -21.43 -3.92
N ASP A 163 -6.82 -20.95 -2.80
CA ASP A 163 -7.06 -21.43 -1.45
C ASP A 163 -8.43 -20.88 -0.99
N ASP A 164 -9.41 -20.94 -1.89
CA ASP A 164 -10.79 -21.16 -1.51
C ASP A 164 -10.85 -22.62 -1.08
N GLU A 165 -10.32 -22.88 0.12
CA GLU A 165 -10.59 -24.08 0.89
C GLU A 165 -12.13 -24.14 1.04
N TRP A 166 -12.73 -24.93 0.16
CA TRP A 166 -14.11 -25.35 0.24
C TRP A 166 -14.22 -26.10 1.57
N GLU A 167 -14.70 -25.43 2.62
CA GLU A 167 -15.24 -26.14 3.77
C GLU A 167 -16.40 -26.99 3.23
N ASP A 168 -16.12 -28.28 3.12
CA ASP A 168 -17.04 -29.32 2.67
C ASP A 168 -18.37 -29.27 3.46
N GLU A 169 -19.36 -28.57 2.94
CA GLU A 169 -20.76 -28.94 3.16
C GLU A 169 -21.14 -29.90 2.03
N GLU A 170 -21.06 -31.20 2.32
CA GLU A 170 -21.59 -32.29 1.50
C GLU A 170 -23.01 -31.94 1.01
N GLY A 171 -23.13 -31.55 -0.26
CA GLY A 171 -24.38 -31.22 -0.90
C GLY A 171 -24.26 -31.37 -2.42
N GLU A 172 -24.78 -32.50 -2.90
CA GLU A 172 -25.24 -32.81 -4.26
C GLU A 172 -24.80 -31.91 -5.43
N TRP A 173 -24.06 -32.53 -6.35
CA TRP A 173 -23.72 -32.09 -7.70
C TRP A 173 -24.85 -31.31 -8.41
N GLU A 174 -24.76 -29.98 -8.42
CA GLU A 174 -25.34 -29.15 -9.48
C GLU A 174 -24.18 -28.64 -10.35
N GLU A 175 -24.18 -29.01 -11.63
CA GLU A 175 -23.31 -28.42 -12.65
C GLU A 175 -23.66 -26.94 -12.79
N GLU A 176 -23.05 -26.08 -11.96
CA GLU A 176 -23.19 -24.63 -12.10
C GLU A 176 -22.40 -24.18 -13.33
N GLU A 177 -23.12 -23.70 -14.36
CA GLU A 177 -22.53 -23.01 -15.51
C GLU A 177 -21.76 -21.77 -15.03
N ILE A 178 -20.44 -21.89 -14.87
CA ILE A 178 -19.58 -20.76 -14.51
C ILE A 178 -19.54 -19.77 -15.70
N ALA A 179 -20.12 -18.58 -15.51
CA ALA A 179 -20.08 -17.52 -16.51
C ALA A 179 -18.62 -17.10 -16.77
N THR A 180 -18.14 -17.28 -18.00
CA THR A 180 -16.77 -16.92 -18.40
C THR A 180 -16.70 -15.46 -18.85
N PHE A 181 -15.85 -14.65 -18.23
CA PHE A 181 -15.55 -13.29 -18.66
C PHE A 181 -14.42 -13.31 -19.71
N SER A 182 -14.58 -12.55 -20.81
CA SER A 182 -13.55 -12.38 -21.83
C SER A 182 -12.97 -10.96 -21.74
N GLU A 183 -11.73 -10.84 -21.28
CA GLU A 183 -11.03 -9.56 -21.18
C GLU A 183 -10.51 -9.10 -22.55
N LEU A 184 -10.71 -7.84 -22.90
CA LEU A 184 -10.19 -7.26 -24.14
C LEU A 184 -8.76 -6.75 -23.93
N ASN A 185 -7.81 -7.36 -24.62
CA ASN A 185 -6.37 -7.05 -24.49
C ASN A 185 -6.00 -5.57 -24.75
N TYR A 186 -6.82 -4.84 -25.53
CA TYR A 186 -6.61 -3.42 -25.86
C TYR A 186 -7.34 -2.44 -24.94
N GLY A 187 -8.16 -2.94 -24.00
CA GLY A 187 -8.91 -2.13 -23.05
C GLY A 187 -8.26 -1.98 -21.68
N ARG A 188 -7.08 -2.60 -21.47
CA ARG A 188 -6.36 -2.53 -20.20
C ARG A 188 -5.84 -1.11 -19.98
N LYS A 189 -6.20 -0.53 -18.83
CA LYS A 189 -5.73 0.79 -18.40
C LYS A 189 -4.50 0.61 -17.50
N GLU A 190 -3.36 1.11 -17.93
CA GLU A 190 -2.13 1.12 -17.12
C GLU A 190 -2.27 2.12 -15.95
N MET A 191 -1.59 1.87 -14.83
CA MET A 191 -1.63 2.73 -13.65
C MET A 191 -1.02 4.11 -13.94
N SER A 192 -0.04 4.18 -14.85
CA SER A 192 0.48 5.45 -15.40
C SER A 192 -0.60 6.31 -16.06
N GLU A 193 -1.63 5.73 -16.68
CA GLU A 193 -2.79 6.48 -17.17
C GLU A 193 -3.71 6.96 -16.05
N CYS A 194 -3.65 6.31 -14.89
CA CYS A 194 -4.47 6.67 -13.73
C CYS A 194 -3.86 7.80 -12.89
N PHE A 195 -2.55 7.76 -12.65
CA PHE A 195 -1.83 8.75 -11.84
C PHE A 195 -1.13 9.84 -12.68
N GLY A 196 -1.20 9.73 -14.01
CA GLY A 196 -0.65 10.69 -14.97
C GLY A 196 0.80 10.43 -15.37
N GLU A 197 1.24 11.11 -16.44
CA GLU A 197 2.59 10.92 -17.00
C GLU A 197 3.71 11.22 -15.99
N GLU A 198 3.48 12.12 -15.03
CA GLU A 198 4.45 12.43 -13.97
C GLU A 198 4.73 11.21 -13.10
N PHE A 199 3.69 10.45 -12.75
CA PHE A 199 3.85 9.19 -12.05
C PHE A 199 4.60 8.19 -12.92
N GLY A 200 4.27 8.08 -14.21
CA GLY A 200 4.99 7.20 -15.15
C GLY A 200 6.50 7.48 -15.19
N ARG A 201 6.91 8.75 -15.25
CA ARG A 201 8.33 9.16 -15.32
C ARG A 201 9.05 9.22 -13.97
N LEU A 202 8.32 9.08 -12.86
CA LEU A 202 8.88 9.20 -11.52
C LEU A 202 9.94 8.13 -11.26
N LYS A 203 11.16 8.55 -10.91
CA LYS A 203 12.19 7.68 -10.34
C LYS A 203 11.94 7.56 -8.85
N VAL A 204 11.50 6.39 -8.41
CA VAL A 204 11.01 6.15 -7.06
C VAL A 204 12.10 6.36 -6.03
N GLU A 205 13.33 5.96 -6.35
CA GLU A 205 14.51 6.11 -5.51
C GLU A 205 14.79 7.58 -5.22
N ASN A 206 14.78 8.43 -6.26
CA ASN A 206 14.96 9.88 -6.12
C ASN A 206 13.82 10.49 -5.29
N PHE A 207 12.57 10.10 -5.57
CA PHE A 207 11.41 10.58 -4.83
C PHE A 207 11.53 10.27 -3.34
N VAL A 208 11.93 9.05 -2.97
CA VAL A 208 12.13 8.66 -1.57
C VAL A 208 13.25 9.46 -0.93
N ALA A 209 14.41 9.54 -1.59
CA ALA A 209 15.58 10.24 -1.05
C ALA A 209 15.31 11.73 -0.82
N GLU A 210 14.67 12.41 -1.78
CA GLU A 210 14.32 13.83 -1.67
C GLU A 210 13.31 14.10 -0.54
N ASN A 211 12.28 13.28 -0.40
CA ASN A 211 11.28 13.46 0.65
C ASN A 211 11.85 13.13 2.04
N LEU A 212 12.70 12.11 2.17
CA LEU A 212 13.39 11.81 3.44
C LEU A 212 14.35 12.92 3.84
N HIS A 213 15.12 13.46 2.88
CA HIS A 213 16.00 14.60 3.15
C HIS A 213 15.21 15.83 3.62
N ARG A 214 14.10 16.14 2.94
CA ARG A 214 13.20 17.23 3.34
C ARG A 214 12.67 17.03 4.77
N LEU A 215 12.21 15.83 5.10
CA LEU A 215 11.73 15.51 6.45
C LEU A 215 12.84 15.67 7.50
N SER A 216 14.07 15.25 7.20
CA SER A 216 15.20 15.41 8.12
C SER A 216 15.52 16.88 8.40
N ASN A 217 15.36 17.76 7.40
CA ASN A 217 15.54 19.20 7.59
C ASN A 217 14.41 19.83 8.41
N GLU A 218 13.19 19.30 8.29
CA GLU A 218 12.04 19.77 9.06
C GLU A 218 12.10 19.33 10.54
N TYR A 219 12.64 18.13 10.80
CA TYR A 219 12.86 17.60 12.15
C TYR A 219 14.32 17.17 12.39
N PRO A 220 15.27 18.13 12.46
CA PRO A 220 16.69 17.82 12.62
C PRO A 220 16.97 16.96 13.85
N GLY A 221 17.81 15.96 13.69
CA GLY A 221 18.21 15.05 14.78
C GLY A 221 17.15 14.03 15.22
N LYS A 222 15.84 14.30 15.13
CA LYS A 222 14.79 13.33 15.50
C LYS A 222 14.81 12.12 14.56
N ILE A 223 14.84 12.37 13.25
CA ILE A 223 14.85 11.32 12.22
C ILE A 223 16.16 10.52 12.28
N THR A 224 17.29 11.23 12.34
CA THR A 224 18.63 10.63 12.43
C THR A 224 18.79 9.77 13.70
N ALA A 225 18.28 10.22 14.85
CA ALA A 225 18.31 9.44 16.08
C ALA A 225 17.50 8.13 15.95
N VAL A 226 16.33 8.17 15.34
CA VAL A 226 15.52 6.95 15.12
C VAL A 226 16.19 5.99 14.15
N ILE A 227 16.79 6.49 13.07
CA ILE A 227 17.56 5.68 12.13
C ILE A 227 18.69 4.96 12.86
N SER A 228 19.46 5.65 13.71
CA SER A 228 20.57 5.03 14.44
C SER A 228 20.13 4.03 15.52
N SER A 229 18.98 4.23 16.15
CA SER A 229 18.56 3.49 17.36
C SER A 229 17.58 2.35 17.10
N GLN A 230 16.72 2.47 16.08
CA GLN A 230 15.62 1.53 15.83
C GLN A 230 15.74 0.75 14.51
N LEU A 231 16.53 1.24 13.54
CA LEU A 231 16.71 0.50 12.29
C LEU A 231 17.81 -0.57 12.46
N PRO A 232 17.58 -1.80 11.96
CA PRO A 232 18.62 -2.81 11.81
C PRO A 232 19.78 -2.32 10.93
N LEU A 233 20.97 -2.87 11.14
CA LEU A 233 22.18 -2.48 10.40
C LEU A 233 22.01 -2.61 8.87
N ASP A 234 21.37 -3.69 8.41
CA ASP A 234 21.11 -3.91 6.98
C ASP A 234 20.23 -2.81 6.37
N ALA A 235 19.22 -2.35 7.12
CA ALA A 235 18.34 -1.27 6.68
C ALA A 235 19.05 0.09 6.68
N GLN A 236 19.95 0.33 7.65
CA GLN A 236 20.79 1.53 7.66
C GLN A 236 21.73 1.57 6.44
N GLN A 237 22.36 0.45 6.10
CA GLN A 237 23.23 0.33 4.93
C GLN A 237 22.44 0.52 3.63
N ALA A 238 21.26 -0.08 3.51
CA ALA A 238 20.37 0.11 2.36
C ALA A 238 20.00 1.58 2.16
N LEU A 239 19.66 2.29 3.26
CA LEU A 239 19.36 3.72 3.20
C LEU A 239 20.60 4.54 2.79
N GLN A 240 21.78 4.24 3.33
CA GLN A 240 23.01 4.90 2.92
C GLN A 240 23.32 4.69 1.44
N ASN A 241 23.14 3.47 0.94
CA ASN A 241 23.28 3.16 -0.48
C ASN A 241 22.29 3.98 -1.31
N LEU A 242 21.02 4.04 -0.91
CA LEU A 242 19.99 4.84 -1.61
C LEU A 242 20.40 6.31 -1.72
N LEU A 243 20.85 6.92 -0.62
CA LEU A 243 21.28 8.32 -0.61
C LEU A 243 22.52 8.57 -1.50
N GLN A 244 23.47 7.63 -1.51
CA GLN A 244 24.65 7.71 -2.38
C GLN A 244 24.28 7.58 -3.87
N HIS A 245 23.41 6.63 -4.23
CA HIS A 245 23.01 6.39 -5.61
C HIS A 245 22.17 7.55 -6.20
N THR A 246 21.38 8.21 -5.36
CA THR A 246 20.51 9.32 -5.76
C THR A 246 21.22 10.68 -5.74
N ASN A 247 22.49 10.74 -5.34
CA ASN A 247 23.23 11.99 -5.04
C ASN A 247 22.46 12.94 -4.10
N ALA A 248 21.60 12.39 -3.25
CA ALA A 248 20.84 13.19 -2.30
C ALA A 248 21.75 13.70 -1.17
N PRO A 249 21.47 14.90 -0.61
CA PRO A 249 22.27 15.40 0.49
C PRO A 249 22.09 14.50 1.73
N PRO A 250 23.10 14.43 2.61
CA PRO A 250 22.98 13.65 3.84
C PRO A 250 21.82 14.14 4.70
N LEU A 251 21.28 13.23 5.52
CA LEU A 251 20.23 13.55 6.48
C LEU A 251 20.80 14.41 7.61
N SER A 252 20.05 15.46 7.98
CA SER A 252 20.41 16.49 8.98
C SER A 252 20.06 16.08 10.41
#